data_AF-A0A371NEN3-F1
#
_entry.id   AF-A0A371NEN3-F1
#
_cell.length_a   1.000
_cell.length_b   1.000
_cell.length_c   1.000
_cell.angle_alpha   90.00
_cell.angle_beta   90.00
_cell.angle_gamma   90.00
#
_symmetry.space_group_name_H-M   'P 1'
#
loop_
_entity.id
_entity.type
_entity.pdbx_description
1 polymer ?
#
loop_
_entity_poly.entity_id
_entity_poly.type
_entity_poly.pdbx_seq_one_letter_code
_entity_poly.pdbx_strand_id
1 'polypeptide(L)'
;MLKTFTAIIDRQRDIERLQEMKGYIDARIRALESQQPEDEPSEPSRKSEVVASVTYRLEKVKCGKKGCNKCPHGPYWYAYWKENGKTKSKYIGKTLKIKE
;
A
#
# COMPACT_ATOMS: atom_id res chain seq x y z
N MET A 1 -12.49 19.21 -11.05
CA MET A 1 -11.15 19.03 -10.47
C MET A 1 -10.72 17.59 -10.74
N LEU A 2 -9.70 17.36 -11.56
CA LEU A 2 -9.17 16.03 -11.81
C LEU A 2 -8.35 15.59 -10.61
N LYS A 3 -8.85 14.63 -9.84
CA LYS A 3 -8.23 14.22 -8.57
C LYS A 3 -7.37 12.96 -8.68
N THR A 4 -7.34 12.30 -9.84
CA THR A 4 -6.58 11.07 -10.05
C THR A 4 -5.69 11.18 -11.27
N PHE A 5 -4.51 10.54 -11.20
CA PHE A 5 -3.56 10.47 -12.30
C PHE A 5 -4.21 9.95 -13.57
N THR A 6 -4.99 8.86 -13.48
CA THR A 6 -5.72 8.28 -14.62
C THR A 6 -6.64 9.29 -15.29
N ALA A 7 -7.40 10.07 -14.51
CA ALA A 7 -8.32 11.04 -15.07
C ALA A 7 -7.61 12.25 -15.72
N ILE A 8 -6.35 12.52 -15.38
CA ILE A 8 -5.50 13.52 -16.06
C ILE A 8 -5.02 12.96 -17.41
N ILE A 9 -4.56 11.70 -17.42
CA ILE A 9 -4.07 11.03 -18.64
C ILE A 9 -5.21 10.81 -19.65
N ASP A 10 -6.37 10.33 -19.21
CA ASP A 10 -7.51 9.99 -20.09
C ASP A 10 -8.09 11.20 -20.83
N ARG A 11 -7.79 12.43 -20.37
CA ARG A 11 -8.17 13.66 -21.06
C ARG A 11 -7.20 14.09 -22.15
N GLN A 12 -5.95 13.61 -22.10
CA GLN A 12 -4.98 13.90 -23.13
C GLN A 12 -5.27 13.01 -24.34
N ARG A 13 -5.56 13.65 -25.49
CA ARG A 13 -5.86 12.94 -26.74
C ARG A 13 -4.75 13.07 -27.78
N ASP A 14 -3.72 13.86 -27.48
CA ASP A 14 -2.52 13.99 -28.29
C ASP A 14 -1.52 12.86 -27.96
N ILE A 15 -1.23 12.04 -28.97
CA ILE A 15 -0.34 10.88 -28.85
C ILE A 15 1.12 11.31 -28.60
N GLU A 16 1.60 12.37 -29.24
CA GLU A 16 2.98 12.83 -29.07
C GLU A 16 3.21 13.33 -27.65
N ARG A 17 2.24 14.09 -27.12
CA ARG A 17 2.25 14.53 -25.73
C ARG A 17 2.24 13.36 -24.75
N LEU A 18 1.46 12.31 -25.02
CA LEU A 18 1.47 11.09 -24.20
C LEU A 18 2.81 10.35 -24.25
N GLN A 19 3.46 10.31 -25.42
CA GLN A 19 4.79 9.72 -25.58
C GLN A 19 5.86 10.51 -24.81
N GLU A 20 5.81 11.85 -24.84
CA GLU A 20 6.67 12.72 -24.04
C GLU A 20 6.49 12.44 -22.54
N MET A 21 5.23 12.38 -22.08
CA MET A 21 4.89 12.08 -20.69
C MET A 21 5.42 10.69 -20.27
N LYS A 22 5.27 9.68 -21.14
CA LYS A 22 5.84 8.35 -20.92
C LYS A 22 7.37 8.41 -20.76
N GLY A 23 8.04 9.11 -21.67
CA GLY A 23 9.50 9.27 -21.63
C GLY A 23 9.98 9.91 -20.33
N TYR A 24 9.28 10.95 -19.85
CA TYR A 24 9.58 11.58 -18.57
C TYR A 24 9.40 10.62 -17.38
N ILE A 25 8.29 9.88 -17.32
CA ILE A 25 8.02 8.92 -16.24
C ILE A 25 9.11 7.84 -16.22
N ASP A 26 9.46 7.28 -17.38
CA ASP A 26 10.50 6.24 -17.49
C ASP A 26 11.87 6.77 -17.02
N ALA A 27 12.25 7.98 -17.43
CA ALA A 27 13.50 8.61 -16.99
C ALA A 27 13.50 8.87 -15.47
N ARG A 28 12.36 9.29 -14.92
CA ARG A 28 12.21 9.55 -13.49
C ARG A 28 12.32 8.28 -12.64
N ILE A 29 11.73 7.17 -13.10
CA ILE A 29 11.85 5.86 -12.44
C ILE A 29 13.31 5.45 -12.36
N ARG A 30 14.03 5.46 -13.50
CA ARG A 30 15.45 5.09 -13.53
C ARG A 30 16.31 5.93 -12.59
N ALA A 31 16.08 7.25 -12.59
CA ALA A 31 16.83 8.15 -11.71
C ALA A 31 16.59 7.86 -10.22
N LEU A 32 15.38 7.43 -9.84
CA LEU A 32 15.06 7.05 -8.46
C LEU A 32 15.63 5.67 -8.09
N GLU A 33 15.59 4.71 -9.01
CA GLU A 33 16.20 3.39 -8.83
C GLU A 33 17.71 3.49 -8.63
N SER A 34 18.40 4.33 -9.42
CA SER A 34 19.85 4.56 -9.27
C SER A 34 20.24 5.27 -7.97
N GLN A 35 19.28 5.85 -7.24
CA GLN A 35 19.53 6.50 -5.93
C GLN A 35 19.34 5.54 -4.75
N GLN A 36 18.93 4.29 -4.98
CA GLN A 36 18.84 3.28 -3.93
C GLN A 36 20.22 2.64 -3.72
N PRO A 37 20.86 2.78 -2.53
CA PRO A 37 22.13 2.13 -2.25
C PRO A 37 21.99 0.61 -2.23
N GLU A 38 23.00 -0.07 -2.77
CA GLU A 38 23.02 -1.48 -3.19
C GLU A 38 23.24 -2.50 -2.04
N ASP A 39 23.02 -2.10 -0.78
CA ASP A 39 23.24 -2.97 0.38
C ASP A 39 21.92 -3.59 0.89
N GLU A 40 21.59 -4.76 0.36
CA GLU A 40 21.12 -5.94 1.11
C GLU A 40 21.09 -7.18 0.17
N PRO A 41 21.75 -8.30 0.52
CA PRO A 41 21.90 -9.45 -0.36
C PRO A 41 20.64 -10.33 -0.45
N SER A 42 20.31 -10.70 -1.70
CA SER A 42 19.56 -11.89 -2.15
C SER A 42 18.28 -12.31 -1.42
N GLU A 43 17.13 -12.03 -2.04
CA GLU A 43 15.99 -12.94 -2.07
C GLU A 43 15.60 -13.18 -3.54
N PRO A 44 15.27 -14.42 -3.95
CA PRO A 44 15.09 -14.76 -5.35
C PRO A 44 13.87 -14.06 -5.92
N SER A 45 14.08 -13.39 -7.06
CA SER A 45 13.10 -13.02 -8.09
C SER A 45 11.64 -13.30 -7.69
N ARG A 46 11.08 -12.41 -6.87
CA ARG A 46 9.63 -12.36 -6.73
C ARG A 46 9.10 -11.71 -7.99
N LYS A 47 8.77 -12.56 -8.96
CA LYS A 47 7.79 -12.29 -10.01
C LYS A 47 6.77 -11.33 -9.41
N SER A 48 6.77 -10.07 -9.85
CA SER A 48 5.85 -8.99 -9.47
C SER A 48 4.68 -9.54 -8.65
N GLU A 49 4.86 -9.68 -7.33
CA GLU A 49 3.80 -10.17 -6.46
C GLU A 49 2.74 -9.09 -6.57
N VAL A 50 1.63 -9.47 -7.21
CA VAL A 50 0.40 -8.67 -7.29
C VAL A 50 0.27 -8.00 -5.94
N VAL A 51 0.43 -6.66 -5.88
CA VAL A 51 0.43 -5.93 -4.60
C VAL A 51 -0.88 -6.32 -3.91
N ALA A 52 -0.80 -7.21 -2.94
CA ALA A 52 -1.98 -7.81 -2.37
C ALA A 52 -2.74 -6.66 -1.71
N SER A 53 -3.90 -6.32 -2.26
CA SER A 53 -4.66 -5.16 -1.81
C SER A 53 -4.87 -5.23 -0.30
N VAL A 54 -4.25 -4.31 0.45
CA VAL A 54 -4.38 -4.27 1.90
C VAL A 54 -5.68 -3.54 2.24
N THR A 55 -6.57 -4.21 2.98
CA THR A 55 -7.80 -3.61 3.51
C THR A 55 -7.60 -3.21 4.96
N TYR A 56 -7.90 -1.95 5.29
CA TYR A 56 -7.85 -1.45 6.67
C TYR A 56 -9.25 -1.44 7.28
N ARG A 57 -9.39 -1.92 8.51
CA ARG A 57 -10.67 -1.95 9.24
C ARG A 57 -10.49 -1.58 10.71
N LEU A 58 -11.50 -0.92 11.27
CA LEU A 58 -11.63 -0.65 12.70
C LEU A 58 -12.40 -1.78 13.38
N GLU A 59 -11.84 -2.37 14.43
CA GLU A 59 -12.42 -3.51 15.14
C GLU A 59 -12.40 -3.35 16.65
N LYS A 60 -13.47 -3.84 17.31
CA LYS A 60 -13.52 -3.97 18.77
C LYS A 60 -13.14 -5.40 19.18
N VAL A 61 -12.23 -5.54 20.14
CA VAL A 61 -11.62 -6.83 20.52
C VAL A 61 -11.87 -7.18 21.99
N LYS A 62 -12.14 -8.47 22.26
CA LYS A 62 -12.19 -8.99 23.63
C LYS A 62 -10.77 -9.31 24.10
N CYS A 63 -10.36 -8.86 25.29
CA CYS A 63 -8.98 -9.07 25.76
C CYS A 63 -8.74 -10.41 26.47
N GLY A 64 -9.78 -11.20 26.75
CA GLY A 64 -9.67 -12.51 27.41
C GLY A 64 -9.26 -12.49 28.89
N LYS A 65 -9.06 -11.31 29.51
CA LYS A 65 -8.73 -11.23 30.93
C LYS A 65 -9.94 -11.60 31.80
N LYS A 66 -9.75 -12.53 32.75
CA LYS A 66 -10.77 -12.87 33.76
C LYS A 66 -11.14 -11.60 34.55
N GLY A 67 -12.44 -11.30 34.63
CA GLY A 67 -12.96 -10.12 35.34
C GLY A 67 -12.93 -8.80 34.55
N CYS A 68 -12.63 -8.80 33.25
CA CYS A 68 -12.71 -7.57 32.45
C CYS A 68 -14.16 -7.16 32.15
N ASN A 69 -14.64 -6.10 32.81
CA ASN A 69 -15.97 -5.53 32.58
C ASN A 69 -16.02 -4.43 31.51
N LYS A 70 -14.87 -4.06 30.94
CA LYS A 70 -14.72 -2.97 29.95
C LYS A 70 -14.58 -3.47 28.51
N CYS A 71 -14.79 -4.77 28.28
CA CYS A 71 -14.79 -5.37 26.95
C CYS A 71 -16.12 -5.12 26.23
N PRO A 72 -16.13 -5.06 24.88
CA PRO A 72 -14.96 -5.16 23.99
C PRO A 72 -14.19 -3.84 23.90
N HIS A 73 -12.86 -3.92 23.79
CA HIS A 73 -11.96 -2.77 23.70
C HIS A 73 -11.84 -2.25 22.27
N GLY A 74 -11.42 -1.00 22.12
CA GLY A 74 -11.22 -0.37 20.82
C GLY A 74 -12.28 0.68 20.52
N PRO A 75 -12.52 1.02 19.24
CA PRO A 75 -12.02 0.31 18.06
C PRO A 75 -10.52 0.51 17.82
N TYR A 76 -9.88 -0.49 17.20
CA TYR A 76 -8.48 -0.46 16.76
C TYR A 76 -8.38 -0.76 15.27
N TRP A 77 -7.36 -0.20 14.64
CA TRP A 77 -7.02 -0.49 13.25
C TRP A 77 -6.34 -1.84 13.10
N TYR A 78 -6.82 -2.57 12.10
CA TYR A 78 -6.22 -3.79 11.56
C TYR A 78 -6.03 -3.65 10.06
N ALA A 79 -4.92 -4.19 9.54
CA ALA A 79 -4.70 -4.42 8.12
C ALA A 79 -4.97 -5.88 7.79
N TYR A 80 -5.55 -6.13 6.62
CA TYR A 80 -5.84 -7.46 6.08
C TYR A 80 -5.33 -7.57 4.65
N TRP A 81 -4.63 -8.66 4.32
CA TRP A 81 -4.17 -8.93 2.96
C TRP A 81 -4.13 -10.44 2.70
N LYS A 82 -4.03 -10.83 1.43
CA LYS A 82 -3.81 -12.23 1.04
C LYS A 82 -2.33 -12.45 0.76
N GLU A 83 -1.74 -13.46 1.39
CA GLU A 83 -0.37 -13.89 1.17
C GLU A 83 -0.38 -15.40 0.98
N ASN A 84 0.12 -15.90 -0.16
CA ASN A 84 0.13 -17.32 -0.49
C ASN A 84 -1.26 -18.01 -0.33
N GLY A 85 -2.32 -17.32 -0.79
CA GLY A 85 -3.70 -17.81 -0.71
C GLY A 85 -4.35 -17.75 0.68
N LYS A 86 -3.62 -17.33 1.72
CA LYS A 86 -4.12 -17.23 3.10
C LYS A 86 -4.34 -15.77 3.49
N THR A 87 -5.43 -15.50 4.21
CA THR A 87 -5.67 -14.17 4.78
C THR A 87 -4.75 -13.95 5.96
N LYS A 88 -3.96 -12.89 5.90
CA LYS A 88 -3.11 -12.38 6.98
C LYS A 88 -3.75 -11.13 7.57
N SER A 89 -3.46 -10.90 8.84
CA SER A 89 -3.87 -9.69 9.54
C SER A 89 -2.72 -9.08 10.35
N LYS A 90 -2.75 -7.77 10.54
CA LYS A 90 -1.80 -7.03 11.38
C LYS A 90 -2.54 -6.01 12.21
N TYR A 91 -2.32 -6.05 13.53
CA TYR A 91 -2.77 -5.01 14.45
C TYR A 91 -1.92 -3.75 14.27
N ILE A 92 -2.59 -2.60 14.10
CA ILE A 92 -1.94 -1.30 13.90
C ILE A 92 -2.07 -0.44 15.16
N GLY A 93 -3.24 -0.49 15.82
CA GLY A 93 -3.50 0.27 17.04
C GLY A 93 -4.59 1.34 16.87
N LYS A 94 -4.62 2.34 17.75
CA LYS A 94 -5.72 3.32 17.80
C LYS A 94 -5.73 4.31 16.63
N THR A 95 -4.60 4.53 15.98
CA THR A 95 -4.45 5.55 14.95
C THR A 95 -3.72 4.97 13.76
N LEU A 96 -4.27 5.18 12.56
CA LEU A 96 -3.63 4.80 11.32
C LEU A 96 -2.68 5.94 10.93
N LYS A 97 -1.37 5.71 11.08
CA LYS A 97 -0.35 6.64 10.58
C LYS A 97 -0.01 6.24 9.15
N ILE A 98 -0.55 6.97 8.19
CA ILE A 98 -0.13 6.86 6.79
C ILE A 98 1.08 7.78 6.68
N LYS A 99 2.24 7.25 6.27
CA LYS A 99 3.38 8.10 5.90
C LYS A 99 3.07 8.69 4.53
N GLU A 100 3.01 10.02 4.46
CA GLU A 100 2.92 10.79 3.21
C GLU A 100 4.26 10.78 2.46
#